data_AF-A0A843GXQ6-F1
#
_entry.id   AF-A0A843GXQ6-F1
#
_cell.length_a   1.000
_cell.length_b   1.000
_cell.length_c   1.000
_cell.angle_alpha   90.00
_cell.angle_beta   90.00
_cell.angle_gamma   90.00
#
_symmetry.space_group_name_H-M   'P 1'
#
loop_
_entity.id
_entity.type
_entity.pdbx_description
1 polymer ?
#
loop_
_entity_poly.entity_id
_entity_poly.type
_entity_poly.pdbx_seq_one_letter_code
_entity_poly.pdbx_strand_id
1 'polypeptide(L)'
;MNYCSMGKINAILEPSLNQCRRVFKQITKALSRSGLLASCNASTLTIEFKNGAEILFKSAAQGENLRGDTITGILIIDEAAFIPDEIIETILPTIDANNANLMIISTPLFTSGYFYEEYISAGNNKLVLN
;
A
#
# COMPACT_ATOMS: atom_id res chain seq x y z
N MET A 1 2.26 13.18 -11.68
CA MET A 1 1.71 12.36 -10.58
C MET A 1 0.49 11.60 -11.12
N ASN A 2 0.70 10.47 -11.83
CA ASN A 2 -0.35 9.71 -12.51
C ASN A 2 -0.42 8.28 -11.96
N TYR A 3 -0.84 8.09 -10.71
CA TYR A 3 -0.90 6.76 -10.09
C TYR A 3 -2.01 5.87 -10.66
N CYS A 4 -3.01 6.50 -11.30
CA CYS A 4 -4.02 5.83 -12.13
C CYS A 4 -3.65 5.88 -13.63
N SER A 5 -2.34 5.89 -13.96
CA SER A 5 -1.90 5.68 -15.34
C SER A 5 -2.19 4.24 -15.79
N MET A 6 -2.30 4.04 -17.10
CA MET A 6 -2.60 2.76 -17.74
C MET A 6 -1.81 1.58 -17.11
N GLY A 7 -2.51 0.53 -16.70
CA GLY A 7 -1.89 -0.74 -16.31
C GLY A 7 -1.09 -0.77 -15.00
N LYS A 8 -1.17 0.25 -14.14
CA LYS A 8 -0.38 0.28 -12.89
C LYS A 8 -0.96 -0.61 -11.80
N ILE A 9 -0.09 -1.37 -11.15
CA ILE A 9 -0.41 -2.19 -9.98
C ILE A 9 -0.05 -1.40 -8.73
N ASN A 10 -1.04 -1.18 -7.88
CA ASN A 10 -0.93 -0.48 -6.61
C ASN A 10 -1.25 -1.45 -5.48
N ALA A 11 -0.68 -1.22 -4.30
CA ALA A 11 -1.02 -2.02 -3.12
C ALA A 11 -1.24 -1.17 -1.88
N ILE A 12 -2.12 -1.66 -1.01
CA ILE A 12 -2.33 -1.12 0.34
C ILE A 12 -2.03 -2.25 1.32
N LEU A 13 -0.99 -2.09 2.13
CA LEU A 13 -0.63 -2.97 3.23
C LEU A 13 -1.28 -2.47 4.51
N GLU A 14 -2.00 -3.36 5.19
CA GLU A 14 -2.69 -3.12 6.44
C GLU A 14 -2.21 -4.11 7.52
N PRO A 15 -2.33 -3.79 8.82
CA PRO A 15 -1.92 -4.70 9.89
C PRO A 15 -2.73 -6.01 9.93
N SER A 16 -3.97 -6.02 9.46
CA SER A 16 -4.80 -7.23 9.47
C SER A 16 -5.79 -7.32 8.31
N LEU A 17 -6.22 -8.55 8.00
CA LEU A 17 -7.21 -8.84 6.96
C LEU A 17 -8.55 -8.14 7.17
N ASN A 18 -8.95 -7.91 8.43
CA ASN A 18 -10.17 -7.18 8.73
C ASN A 18 -10.07 -5.70 8.33
N GLN A 19 -8.87 -5.11 8.49
CA GLN A 19 -8.61 -3.74 8.04
C GLN A 19 -8.58 -3.67 6.51
N CYS A 20 -7.91 -4.62 5.83
CA CYS A 20 -7.96 -4.73 4.37
C CYS A 20 -9.41 -4.74 3.84
N ARG A 21 -10.27 -5.60 4.43
CA ARG A 21 -11.69 -5.70 4.04
C ARG A 21 -12.47 -4.41 4.29
N ARG A 22 -12.14 -3.67 5.36
CA ARG A 22 -12.77 -2.39 5.67
C ARG A 22 -12.42 -1.35 4.61
N VAL A 23 -11.13 -1.17 4.31
CA VAL A 23 -10.66 -0.20 3.31
C VAL A 23 -11.13 -0.58 1.90
N PHE A 24 -11.07 -1.87 1.54
CA PHE A 24 -11.63 -2.38 0.28
C PHE A 24 -13.09 -1.98 0.11
N LYS A 25 -13.93 -2.17 1.14
CA LYS A 25 -15.35 -1.80 1.11
C LYS A 25 -15.55 -0.29 0.98
N GLN A 26 -14.75 0.51 1.69
CA GLN A 26 -14.83 1.97 1.64
C GLN A 26 -14.46 2.50 0.25
N ILE A 27 -13.34 2.04 -0.31
CA ILE A 27 -12.87 2.42 -1.65
C ILE A 27 -13.88 1.97 -2.72
N THR A 28 -14.31 0.71 -2.69
CA THR A 28 -15.30 0.19 -3.64
C THR A 28 -16.61 0.98 -3.57
N LYS A 29 -17.08 1.32 -2.36
CA LYS A 29 -18.30 2.13 -2.19
C LYS A 29 -18.13 3.53 -2.77
N ALA A 30 -17.00 4.19 -2.50
CA ALA A 30 -16.70 5.52 -3.04
C ALA A 30 -16.62 5.52 -4.58
N LEU A 31 -16.05 4.46 -5.16
CA LEU A 31 -15.86 4.33 -6.61
C LEU A 31 -17.06 3.75 -7.35
N SER A 32 -18.03 3.14 -6.66
CA SER A 32 -19.16 2.41 -7.26
C SER A 32 -19.96 3.19 -8.32
N ARG A 33 -20.04 4.52 -8.19
CA ARG A 33 -20.76 5.40 -9.14
C ARG A 33 -19.85 6.17 -10.09
N SER A 34 -18.54 5.95 -10.03
CA SER A 34 -17.56 6.68 -10.86
C SER A 34 -17.53 6.20 -12.31
N GLY A 35 -17.97 4.97 -12.57
CA GLY A 35 -17.82 4.32 -13.88
C GLY A 35 -16.38 3.91 -14.22
N LEU A 36 -15.43 4.01 -13.28
CA LEU A 36 -14.01 3.69 -13.48
C LEU A 36 -13.67 2.22 -13.24
N LEU A 37 -14.48 1.53 -12.44
CA LEU A 37 -14.26 0.14 -12.04
C LEU A 37 -14.53 -0.82 -13.21
N ALA A 38 -13.61 -1.75 -13.43
CA ALA A 38 -13.82 -2.91 -14.28
C ALA A 38 -14.36 -4.08 -13.45
N SER A 39 -13.73 -4.37 -12.31
CA SER A 39 -14.15 -5.44 -11.40
C SER A 39 -13.74 -5.17 -9.96
N CYS A 40 -14.40 -5.82 -9.00
CA CYS A 40 -14.02 -5.80 -7.58
C CYS A 40 -14.21 -7.21 -7.00
N ASN A 41 -13.13 -7.83 -6.54
CA ASN A 41 -13.14 -9.19 -5.99
C ASN A 41 -12.88 -9.16 -4.49
N ALA A 42 -13.93 -9.38 -3.69
CA ALA A 42 -13.85 -9.36 -2.23
C ALA A 42 -13.14 -10.58 -1.63
N SER A 43 -13.01 -11.68 -2.39
CA SER A 43 -12.33 -12.90 -1.94
C SER A 43 -10.82 -12.77 -2.06
N THR A 44 -10.33 -12.22 -3.19
CA THR A 44 -8.91 -11.97 -3.41
C THR A 44 -8.46 -10.60 -2.89
N LEU A 45 -9.42 -9.73 -2.53
CA LEU A 45 -9.20 -8.34 -2.16
C LEU A 45 -8.43 -7.58 -3.25
N THR A 46 -9.03 -7.55 -4.44
CA THR A 46 -8.49 -6.87 -5.62
C THR A 46 -9.55 -5.96 -6.22
N ILE A 47 -9.16 -4.75 -6.62
CA ILE A 47 -9.98 -3.83 -7.40
C ILE A 47 -9.28 -3.60 -8.74
N GLU A 48 -9.99 -3.83 -9.85
CA GLU A 48 -9.49 -3.58 -11.20
C GLU A 48 -10.23 -2.39 -11.81
N PHE A 49 -9.47 -1.53 -12.50
CA PHE A 49 -9.98 -0.35 -13.20
C PHE A 49 -10.03 -0.60 -14.71
N LYS A 50 -10.89 0.13 -15.43
CA LYS A 50 -11.06 0.00 -16.90
C LYS A 50 -9.81 0.33 -17.71
N ASN A 51 -8.86 1.06 -17.12
CA ASN A 51 -7.55 1.35 -17.72
C ASN A 51 -6.50 0.26 -17.44
N GLY A 52 -6.91 -0.88 -16.87
CA GLY A 52 -6.04 -2.00 -16.49
C GLY A 52 -5.23 -1.76 -15.22
N ALA A 53 -5.44 -0.65 -14.50
CA ALA A 53 -4.81 -0.47 -13.20
C ALA A 53 -5.48 -1.34 -12.13
N GLU A 54 -4.74 -1.64 -11.07
CA GLU A 54 -5.19 -2.50 -9.98
C GLU A 54 -4.87 -1.91 -8.61
N ILE A 55 -5.69 -2.23 -7.61
CA ILE A 55 -5.38 -2.06 -6.20
C ILE A 55 -5.47 -3.43 -5.52
N LEU A 56 -4.35 -3.89 -5.00
CA LEU A 56 -4.21 -5.09 -4.18
C LEU A 56 -4.29 -4.70 -2.70
N PHE A 57 -5.10 -5.39 -1.90
CA PHE A 57 -5.10 -5.18 -0.45
C PHE A 57 -4.37 -6.33 0.23
N LYS A 58 -3.31 -6.00 0.93
CA LYS A 58 -2.37 -6.93 1.54
C LYS A 58 -2.44 -6.80 3.05
N SER A 59 -2.36 -7.93 3.74
CA SER A 59 -2.40 -7.99 5.20
C SER A 59 -1.04 -8.42 5.73
N ALA A 60 -0.52 -7.71 6.72
CA ALA A 60 0.72 -8.10 7.40
C ALA A 60 0.69 -9.54 7.93
N ALA A 61 -0.49 -10.02 8.35
CA ALA A 61 -0.71 -11.41 8.75
C ALA A 61 -0.41 -12.49 7.67
N GLN A 62 -0.18 -12.10 6.41
CA GLN A 62 0.21 -13.04 5.34
C GLN A 62 1.70 -13.43 5.41
N GLY A 63 2.53 -12.69 6.14
CA GLY A 63 3.95 -13.00 6.31
C GLY A 63 4.71 -12.97 4.99
N GLU A 64 5.57 -13.98 4.79
CA GLU A 64 6.37 -14.17 3.56
C GLU A 64 5.54 -14.24 2.26
N ASN A 65 4.25 -14.56 2.34
CA ASN A 65 3.37 -14.59 1.16
C ASN A 65 3.04 -13.18 0.60
N LEU A 66 3.58 -12.12 1.21
CA LEU A 66 3.51 -10.75 0.69
C LEU A 66 4.48 -10.51 -0.48
N ARG A 67 5.47 -11.40 -0.66
CA ARG A 67 6.36 -11.39 -1.83
C ARG A 67 5.62 -11.91 -3.07
N GLY A 68 6.13 -11.55 -4.25
CA GLY A 68 5.70 -12.13 -5.53
C GLY A 68 4.79 -11.25 -6.38
N ASP A 69 4.17 -10.22 -5.79
CA ASP A 69 3.51 -9.17 -6.56
C ASP A 69 4.53 -8.13 -7.03
N THR A 70 4.36 -7.67 -8.27
CA THR A 70 5.16 -6.59 -8.84
C THR A 70 4.37 -5.29 -8.71
N ILE A 71 4.75 -4.43 -7.76
CA ILE A 71 4.08 -3.15 -7.56
C ILE A 71 4.76 -2.11 -8.45
N THR A 72 3.99 -1.52 -9.37
CA THR A 72 4.52 -0.61 -10.40
C THR A 72 4.04 0.83 -10.24
N GLY A 73 3.02 1.06 -9.41
CA GLY A 73 2.41 2.36 -9.16
C GLY A 73 2.82 2.93 -7.80
N ILE A 74 2.05 2.58 -6.76
CA ILE A 74 2.29 2.98 -5.38
C ILE A 74 2.06 1.82 -4.40
N LEU A 75 2.92 1.70 -3.39
CA LEU A 75 2.69 0.94 -2.17
C LEU A 75 2.32 1.92 -1.04
N ILE A 76 1.17 1.69 -0.43
CA ILE A 76 0.73 2.40 0.78
C ILE A 76 0.88 1.43 1.95
N ILE A 77 1.60 1.82 2.99
CA ILE A 77 1.67 1.09 4.26
C ILE A 77 0.86 1.90 5.27
N ASP A 78 -0.34 1.42 5.60
CA ASP A 78 -1.22 2.05 6.58
C ASP A 78 -0.99 1.43 7.97
N GLU A 79 -1.17 2.25 8.99
CA GLU A 79 -0.93 1.90 10.39
C GLU A 79 0.45 1.26 10.62
N ALA A 80 1.48 1.78 9.94
CA ALA A 80 2.82 1.20 9.88
C ALA A 80 3.48 0.93 11.24
N ALA A 81 3.22 1.74 12.27
CA ALA A 81 3.72 1.53 13.62
C ALA A 81 3.23 0.21 14.26
N PHE A 82 2.15 -0.39 13.73
CA PHE A 82 1.59 -1.66 14.20
C PHE A 82 1.95 -2.86 13.30
N ILE A 83 2.79 -2.64 12.30
CA ILE A 83 3.27 -3.70 11.40
C ILE A 83 4.69 -4.07 11.82
N PRO A 84 5.01 -5.37 12.02
CA PRO A 84 6.37 -5.79 12.34
C PRO A 84 7.35 -5.37 11.24
N ASP A 85 8.53 -4.87 11.62
CA ASP A 85 9.54 -4.36 10.67
C ASP A 85 9.93 -5.41 9.63
N GLU A 86 10.08 -6.68 10.03
CA GLU A 86 10.34 -7.83 9.14
C GLU A 86 9.32 -7.98 7.99
N ILE A 87 8.07 -7.59 8.22
CA ILE A 87 7.01 -7.61 7.20
C ILE A 87 7.18 -6.44 6.23
N ILE A 88 7.57 -5.28 6.74
CA ILE A 88 7.86 -4.09 5.92
C ILE A 88 9.07 -4.39 5.04
N GLU A 89 10.16 -4.90 5.61
CA GLU A 89 11.36 -5.33 4.88
C GLU A 89 11.06 -6.40 3.83
N THR A 90 10.05 -7.24 4.06
CA THR A 90 9.60 -8.27 3.12
C THR A 90 8.90 -7.67 1.89
N ILE A 91 8.12 -6.60 2.05
CA ILE A 91 7.33 -6.01 0.96
C ILE A 91 8.08 -4.93 0.19
N LEU A 92 9.01 -4.19 0.81
CA LEU A 92 9.74 -3.09 0.14
C LEU A 92 10.43 -3.49 -1.17
N PRO A 93 11.05 -4.68 -1.31
CA PRO A 93 11.65 -5.09 -2.59
C PRO A 93 10.67 -5.16 -3.78
N THR A 94 9.35 -5.25 -3.52
CA THR A 94 8.32 -5.31 -4.56
C THR A 94 8.11 -3.98 -5.29
N ILE A 95 8.52 -2.86 -4.70
CA ILE A 95 8.46 -1.52 -5.32
C ILE A 95 9.80 -1.07 -5.93
N ASP A 96 10.93 -1.52 -5.37
CA ASP A 96 12.27 -1.10 -5.79
C ASP A 96 12.55 -1.44 -7.25
N ALA A 97 12.16 -2.64 -7.69
CA ALA A 97 12.38 -3.10 -9.05
C ALA A 97 11.72 -2.21 -10.13
N ASN A 98 10.68 -1.46 -9.77
CA ASN A 98 9.91 -0.63 -10.68
C ASN A 98 9.98 0.86 -10.37
N ASN A 99 10.79 1.26 -9.39
CA ASN A 99 10.83 2.60 -8.85
C ASN A 99 9.41 3.13 -8.51
N ALA A 100 8.60 2.25 -7.92
CA ALA A 100 7.24 2.57 -7.53
C ALA A 100 7.25 3.46 -6.28
N ASN A 101 6.18 4.25 -6.11
CA ASN A 101 6.13 5.23 -5.04
C ASN A 101 5.81 4.51 -3.72
N LEU A 102 6.38 5.03 -2.63
CA LEU A 102 6.10 4.56 -1.28
C LEU A 102 5.39 5.65 -0.49
N MET A 103 4.29 5.30 0.18
CA MET A 103 3.60 6.16 1.13
C MET A 103 3.42 5.38 2.43
N ILE A 104 3.92 5.94 3.53
CA ILE A 104 3.82 5.33 4.85
C ILE A 104 3.00 6.25 5.73
N ILE A 105 1.93 5.71 6.33
CA ILE A 105 1.00 6.45 7.18
C ILE A 105 0.87 5.70 8.50
N SER A 106 0.99 6.41 9.62
CA SER A 106 0.69 5.84 10.93
C SER A 106 0.54 6.92 12.00
N THR A 107 0.02 6.52 13.16
CA THR A 107 0.06 7.32 14.39
C THR A 107 1.41 7.06 15.09
N PRO A 108 2.20 8.10 15.44
CA PRO A 108 3.49 7.92 16.10
C PRO A 108 3.31 7.52 17.57
N LEU A 109 3.01 6.24 17.80
CA LEU A 109 2.80 5.66 19.13
C LEU A 109 4.10 5.16 19.76
N PHE A 110 5.05 4.71 18.94
CA PHE A 110 6.32 4.14 19.37
C PHE A 110 7.50 5.03 19.00
N THR A 111 8.58 4.93 19.78
CA THR A 111 9.84 5.66 19.58
C THR A 111 10.95 4.76 19.02
N SER A 112 10.56 3.69 18.33
CA SER A 112 11.45 2.68 17.76
C SER A 112 10.72 1.95 16.63
N GLY A 113 11.48 1.25 15.78
CA GLY A 113 10.97 0.51 14.63
C GLY A 113 10.92 1.35 13.37
N TYR A 114 10.63 0.70 12.25
CA TYR A 114 10.79 1.25 10.90
C TYR A 114 10.10 2.59 10.71
N PHE A 115 8.81 2.70 11.10
CA PHE A 115 8.05 3.94 10.94
C PHE A 115 8.65 5.12 11.71
N TYR A 116 9.12 4.88 12.94
CA TYR A 116 9.71 5.95 13.75
C TYR A 116 11.03 6.44 13.15
N GLU A 117 11.88 5.51 12.70
CA GLU A 117 13.17 5.82 12.08
C GLU A 117 12.99 6.64 10.78
N GLU A 118 12.04 6.25 9.93
CA GLU A 118 11.69 6.98 8.72
C GLU A 118 11.12 8.37 9.05
N TYR A 119 10.24 8.47 10.05
CA TYR A 119 9.66 9.74 10.48
C TYR A 119 10.73 10.74 10.98
N ILE A 120 11.67 10.27 11.82
CA ILE A 120 12.76 11.10 12.33
C ILE A 120 13.72 11.49 11.20
N SER A 121 14.06 10.55 10.32
CA SER A 121 14.93 10.81 9.17
C SER A 121 14.33 11.85 8.22
N ALA A 122 13.02 11.75 7.95
CA ALA A 122 12.29 12.74 7.16
C ALA A 122 12.19 14.10 7.86
N GLY A 123 12.02 14.15 9.18
CA GLY A 123 11.99 15.40 9.95
C GLY A 123 13.34 16.13 9.96
N ASN A 124 14.45 15.38 9.91
CA ASN A 124 15.81 15.92 9.83
C ASN A 124 16.17 16.39 8.41
N ASN A 125 15.60 15.76 7.38
CA ASN A 125 15.69 16.20 6.00
C ASN A 125 14.57 17.20 5.68
N LYS A 126 14.83 18.51 5.83
CA LYS A 126 14.08 19.53 5.08
C LYS A 126 14.20 19.19 3.59
N LEU A 127 13.16 18.55 3.05
CA LEU A 127 13.09 17.91 1.74
C LEU A 127 13.62 18.80 0.61
N VAL A 128 14.83 18.51 0.13
CA VAL A 128 15.19 18.71 -1.28
C VAL A 128 15.02 17.34 -1.92
N LEU A 129 13.84 17.09 -2.48
CA LEU A 129 13.59 15.95 -3.34
C LEU A 129 13.91 16.41 -4.77
N ASN A 130 15.01 15.89 -5.34
CA ASN A 130 15.29 15.97 -6.77
C ASN A 130 14.52 14.88 -7.51
#